data_AF-A0A5C6ZCH3-F1
#
_entry.id   AF-A0A5C6ZCH3-F1
#
_cell.length_a   1.000
_cell.length_b   1.000
_cell.length_c   1.000
_cell.angle_alpha   90.00
_cell.angle_beta   90.00
_cell.angle_gamma   90.00
#
_symmetry.space_group_name_H-M   'P 1'
#
loop_
_entity.id
_entity.type
_entity.pdbx_description
1 polymer ?
#
loop_
_entity_poly.entity_id
_entity_poly.type
_entity_poly.pdbx_seq_one_letter_code
_entity_poly.pdbx_strand_id
1 'polypeptide(L)' 'MNKLMTVDFKHTMLFSGRVIKVCADFDVSGKFLSWNATFYVAPQFFEMTGCVQRTQGETDSQTVVLSIGQALNARFA' A
#
# COMPACT_ATOMS: atom_id res chain seq x y z
N MET A 1 16.82 -15.64 1.76
CA MET A 1 15.65 -15.21 0.97
C MET A 1 14.75 -14.42 1.89
N ASN A 2 14.52 -13.13 1.61
CA ASN A 2 13.51 -12.36 2.34
C ASN A 2 12.13 -12.95 2.01
N LYS A 3 11.31 -13.15 3.04
CA LYS A 3 9.94 -13.64 2.87
C LYS A 3 9.09 -12.52 2.28
N LEU A 4 8.58 -12.72 1.07
CA LEU A 4 7.59 -11.85 0.48
C LEU A 4 6.24 -12.08 1.20
N MET A 5 5.58 -11.00 1.60
CA MET A 5 4.28 -11.00 2.26
C MET A 5 3.27 -10.24 1.42
N THR A 6 2.02 -10.68 1.44
CA THR A 6 0.93 -10.07 0.65
C THR A 6 -0.12 -9.48 1.58
N VAL A 7 -0.67 -8.32 1.21
CA VAL A 7 -1.81 -7.67 1.87
C VAL A 7 -2.87 -7.29 0.83
N ASP A 8 -4.12 -7.60 1.15
CA ASP A 8 -5.29 -7.19 0.38
C ASP A 8 -6.20 -6.32 1.25
N PHE A 9 -6.55 -5.14 0.77
CA PHE A 9 -7.39 -4.22 1.53
C PHE A 9 -8.26 -3.32 0.63
N LYS A 10 -9.23 -2.66 1.25
CA LYS A 10 -10.05 -1.63 0.61
C LYS A 10 -9.56 -0.26 1.07
N HIS A 11 -9.42 0.67 0.14
CA HIS A 11 -9.08 2.07 0.43
C HIS A 11 -10.20 2.99 -0.05
N THR A 12 -10.64 3.90 0.83
CA THR A 12 -11.57 4.97 0.45
C THR A 12 -10.78 6.19 0.00
N MET A 13 -10.90 6.54 -1.28
CA MET A 13 -10.28 7.75 -1.84
C MET A 13 -10.92 8.99 -1.23
N LEU A 14 -10.13 9.82 -0.54
CA LEU A 14 -10.66 10.98 0.19
C LEU A 14 -11.39 11.98 -0.71
N PHE A 15 -10.86 12.25 -1.91
CA PHE A 15 -11.45 13.25 -2.81
C PHE A 15 -12.77 12.80 -3.44
N SER A 16 -12.87 11.54 -3.87
CA SER A 16 -14.03 11.05 -4.63
C SER A 16 -15.01 10.21 -3.81
N GLY A 17 -14.65 9.82 -2.59
CA GLY A 17 -15.40 8.86 -1.77
C GLY A 17 -15.43 7.44 -2.36
N ARG A 18 -14.77 7.19 -3.50
CA ARG A 18 -14.75 5.89 -4.16
C ARG A 18 -13.93 4.91 -3.34
N VAL A 19 -14.46 3.70 -3.18
CA VAL A 19 -13.74 2.60 -2.55
C VAL A 19 -13.06 1.76 -3.63
N ILE A 20 -11.75 1.60 -3.52
CA ILE A 20 -10.96 0.75 -4.41
C ILE A 20 -10.41 -0.45 -3.65
N LYS A 21 -10.17 -1.54 -4.36
CA LYS A 21 -9.41 -2.69 -3.83
C LYS A 21 -7.95 -2.53 -4.21
N VAL A 22 -7.08 -2.82 -3.25
CA VAL A 22 -5.63 -2.77 -3.39
C VAL A 22 -5.08 -4.12 -2.98
N CYS A 23 -4.24 -4.70 -3.84
CA CYS A 23 -3.44 -5.89 -3.56
C CYS A 23 -1.98 -5.45 -3.57
N ALA A 24 -1.20 -5.80 -2.55
CA ALA A 24 0.20 -5.43 -2.51
C ALA A 24 1.08 -6.52 -1.93
N ASP A 25 2.25 -6.69 -2.53
CA ASP A 25 3.34 -7.49 -2.00
C ASP A 25 4.38 -6.59 -1.35
N PHE A 26 4.97 -7.05 -0.26
CA PHE A 26 6.03 -6.32 0.42
C PHE A 26 7.07 -7.25 1.03
N ASP A 27 8.29 -6.72 1.17
CA ASP A 27 9.41 -7.39 1.82
C ASP A 27 10.05 -6.50 2.89
N VAL A 28 10.75 -7.14 3.82
CA VAL A 28 11.40 -6.47 4.94
C VAL A 28 12.90 -6.41 4.71
N SER A 29 13.46 -5.21 4.76
CA SER A 29 14.91 -4.97 4.73
C SER A 29 15.32 -4.13 5.95
N GLY A 30 15.72 -4.82 7.01
CA GLY A 30 16.08 -4.20 8.28
C GLY A 30 14.92 -3.44 8.93
N LYS A 31 14.98 -2.10 8.90
CA LYS A 31 13.94 -1.21 9.42
C LYS A 31 12.98 -0.70 8.35
N PHE A 32 13.15 -1.11 7.10
CA PHE A 32 12.34 -0.63 5.98
C PHE A 32 11.49 -1.75 5.41
N LEU A 33 10.31 -1.38 4.92
CA LEU A 33 9.36 -2.22 4.21
C LEU A 33 9.25 -1.67 2.79
N SER A 34 9.66 -2.46 1.80
CA SER A 34 9.47 -2.11 0.39
C SER A 34 8.23 -2.81 -0.11
N TRP A 35 7.35 -2.11 -0.84
CA TRP A 35 6.08 -2.63 -1.29
C TRP A 35 5.82 -2.32 -2.76
N ASN A 36 5.06 -3.20 -3.42
CA ASN A 36 4.50 -3.03 -4.75
C ASN A 36 2.99 -3.29 -4.68
N ALA A 37 2.18 -2.28 -4.98
CA ALA A 37 0.74 -2.30 -4.90
C ALA A 37 0.11 -2.20 -6.29
N THR A 38 -0.85 -3.07 -6.57
CA THR A 38 -1.70 -3.04 -7.75
C THR A 38 -3.13 -2.72 -7.35
N PHE A 39 -3.78 -1.84 -8.11
CA PHE A 39 -5.18 -1.47 -7.88
C PHE A 39 -5.89 -1.12 -9.19
N TYR A 40 -7.21 -1.33 -9.19
CA TYR A 40 -8.06 -1.05 -10.34
C TYR A 40 -8.94 0.17 -10.07
N VAL A 41 -8.83 1.17 -10.93
CA VAL A 41 -9.74 2.31 -10.99
C VAL A 41 -10.30 2.36 -12.40
N ALA A 42 -11.55 1.91 -12.56
CA ALA A 42 -12.16 1.74 -13.87
C ALA A 42 -11.97 2.98 -14.75
N PRO A 43 -11.49 2.80 -16.00
CA PRO A 43 -11.27 1.53 -16.70
C PRO A 43 -9.83 0.97 -16.63
N GLN A 44 -8.97 1.49 -15.75
CA GLN A 44 -7.53 1.26 -15.79
C GLN A 44 -6.99 0.52 -14.56
N PHE A 45 -5.97 -0.30 -14.78
CA PHE A 45 -5.13 -0.88 -13.73
C PHE A 45 -3.91 0.00 -13.50
N PHE A 46 -3.52 0.13 -12.25
CA PHE A 46 -2.38 0.92 -11.83
C PHE A 46 -1.47 0.09 -10.93
N GLU A 47 -0.18 0.34 -11.06
CA GLU A 47 0.86 -0.20 -10.18
C GLU A 47 1.58 0.98 -9.51
N MET A 48 1.96 0.77 -8.25
CA MET A 48 2.70 1.75 -7.48
C MET A 48 3.67 1.02 -6.55
N THR A 49 4.91 1.49 -6.52
CA THR A 49 5.93 0.98 -5.61
C THR A 49 6.29 2.04 -4.58
N GLY A 50 6.67 1.61 -3.38
CA GLY A 50 7.14 2.52 -2.35
C GLY A 50 7.97 1.83 -1.30
N CYS A 51 8.48 2.64 -0.38
CA CYS A 51 9.25 2.18 0.76
C CYS A 51 8.84 3.00 1.98
N VAL A 52 8.68 2.33 3.12
CA VAL A 52 8.31 2.97 4.38
C VAL A 52 9.15 2.40 5.52
N GLN A 53 9.52 3.25 6.47
CA GLN A 53 10.18 2.80 7.68
C GLN A 53 9.16 2.14 8.61
N ARG A 54 9.54 1.04 9.27
CA ARG A 54 8.71 0.37 10.29
C ARG A 54 8.37 1.32 11.43
N THR A 55 7.10 1.34 11.82
CA THR A 55 6.58 2.12 12.95
C THR A 55 6.53 1.25 14.21
N GLN A 56 6.94 1.80 15.36
CA GLN A 56 6.79 1.06 16.62
C GLN A 56 5.31 0.95 17.00
N GLY A 57 4.87 -0.25 17.39
CA GLY A 57 3.48 -0.51 17.82
C GLY A 57 2.53 -0.92 16.70
N GLU A 58 2.97 -0.87 15.44
CA GLU A 58 2.22 -1.38 14.29
C GLU A 58 2.84 -2.68 13.78
N THR A 59 2.00 -3.55 13.22
CA THR A 59 2.49 -4.68 12.42
C THR A 59 3.00 -4.19 11.06
N ASP A 60 3.91 -4.94 10.43
CA ASP A 60 4.45 -4.57 9.12
C ASP A 60 3.35 -4.36 8.07
N SER A 61 2.34 -5.23 8.08
CA SER A 61 1.15 -5.11 7.23
C SER A 61 0.38 -3.81 7.46
N GLN A 62 0.19 -3.39 8.72
CA GLN A 62 -0.50 -2.13 9.03
C GLN A 62 0.30 -0.92 8.53
N THR A 63 1.61 -0.88 8.79
CA THR A 63 2.47 0.20 8.30
C THR A 63 2.47 0.28 6.77
N VAL A 64 2.50 -0.86 6.06
CA VAL A 64 2.41 -0.90 4.59
C VAL A 64 1.05 -0.40 4.10
N VAL A 65 -0.06 -0.87 4.68
CA VAL A 65 -1.42 -0.44 4.31
C VAL A 65 -1.57 1.08 4.47
N LEU A 66 -1.08 1.64 5.58
CA LEU A 66 -1.11 3.08 5.82
C LEU A 66 -0.25 3.86 4.82
N SER A 67 0.96 3.38 4.54
CA SER A 67 1.86 3.99 3.55
C SER A 67 1.24 4.03 2.15
N ILE A 68 0.64 2.91 1.70
CA ILE A 68 -0.05 2.86 0.40
C ILE A 68 -1.26 3.81 0.40
N GLY A 69 -2.04 3.83 1.47
CA GLY A 69 -3.20 4.74 1.59
C GLY A 69 -2.81 6.22 1.49
N GLN A 70 -1.69 6.62 2.10
CA GLN A 70 -1.13 7.97 1.98
C GLN A 70 -0.69 8.27 0.54
N ALA A 71 0.01 7.34 -0.11
CA ALA A 71 0.45 7.51 -1.50
C ALA A 71 -0.73 7.61 -2.48
N LEU A 72 -1.77 6.80 -2.28
CA LEU A 72 -3.03 6.88 -3.04
C LEU A 72 -3.69 8.25 -2.86
N ASN A 73 -3.81 8.72 -1.62
CA ASN A 73 -4.39 10.02 -1.34
C ASN A 73 -3.58 11.15 -2.00
N ALA A 74 -2.24 11.09 -1.97
CA ALA A 74 -1.41 12.10 -2.62
C ALA A 74 -1.50 12.06 -4.16
N ARG A 75 -1.66 10.87 -4.75
CA ARG A 75 -1.74 10.69 -6.21
C ARG A 75 -3.07 11.18 -6.81
N PHE A 76 -4.13 11.14 -6.02
CA PHE A 76 -5.51 11.48 -6.42
C PHE A 76 -6.09 12.66 -5.63
N ALA A 77 -5.24 13.42 -4.93
CA ALA A 77 -5.57 14.72 -4.34
C ALA A 77 -5.75 15.81 -5.40
#